data_AF-A0A3D3JX69-F1
#
_entry.id   AF-A0A3D3JX69-F1
#
_cell.length_a   1.000
_cell.length_b   1.000
_cell.length_c   1.000
_cell.angle_alpha   90.00
_cell.angle_beta   90.00
_cell.angle_gamma   90.00
#
_symmetry.space_group_name_H-M   'P 1'
#
loop_
_entity.id
_entity.type
_entity.pdbx_description
1 polymer ?
#
loop_
_entity_poly.entity_id
_entity_poly.type
_entity_poly.pdbx_seq_one_letter_code
_entity_poly.pdbx_strand_id
1 'polypeptide(L)'
;MAEYSIWNFQGRAFWEKYLDDIETNRTRHGGLPCNIAPGKRTCGQALHDWAAAFIMLPWYVYVYYGDLSVLRKHWDGMRLQVEHFGECADNWILEGGHGDWYDPGGEKPCMHTPPTLTTTIWFQQCAAVMARTAVRLEKQPEADRFESWQAQVRDALIGRFYDRQAGSFGSQTANVMALHFGLVPDGEEDRVADSLVRDIRERDTHLNTGIMGVRFLFEVLTRHGCGELALALMHQDSYPSFGHLIQRGATTLWECWGEAMHDQTDGPRSLNHPMMGGFDNWFYNTLAGIQPDIEQPGFKHFFLKPHLIPGLDWVQAHHDCPHGRIVSNWQCTDGRFEWEIVVPSGSTATVTLPNAHDVRTLAAGTHRITDELK
;
A
#
# COMPACT_ATOMS: atom_id res chain seq x y z
N MET A 1 2.02 -2.29 6.28
CA MET A 1 1.51 -2.54 7.65
C MET A 1 0.85 -1.31 8.27
N ALA A 2 1.51 -0.15 8.27
CA ALA A 2 1.00 1.04 8.95
C ALA A 2 -0.43 1.44 8.55
N GLU A 3 -0.73 1.55 7.26
CA GLU A 3 -2.05 1.99 6.80
C GLU A 3 -3.20 1.11 7.31
N TYR A 4 -3.16 -0.22 7.09
CA TYR A 4 -4.24 -1.08 7.58
C TYR A 4 -4.34 -1.07 9.11
N SER A 5 -3.20 -0.93 9.81
CA SER A 5 -3.25 -0.81 11.28
C SER A 5 -3.92 0.49 11.73
N ILE A 6 -3.76 1.58 10.97
CA ILE A 6 -4.41 2.86 11.23
C ILE A 6 -5.90 2.79 10.91
N TRP A 7 -6.29 2.06 9.86
CA TRP A 7 -7.70 1.83 9.55
C TRP A 7 -8.43 1.12 10.70
N ASN A 8 -7.82 0.08 11.26
CA ASN A 8 -8.43 -0.78 12.28
C ASN A 8 -8.30 -0.26 13.72
N PHE A 9 -7.26 0.53 14.03
CA PHE A 9 -6.93 0.88 15.40
C PHE A 9 -6.61 2.38 15.55
N GLN A 10 -6.77 2.87 16.78
CA GLN A 10 -6.29 4.21 17.17
C GLN A 10 -4.74 4.20 17.31
N GLY A 11 -4.05 4.12 16.17
CA GLY A 11 -2.61 3.87 16.08
C GLY A 11 -1.69 5.08 16.30
N ARG A 12 -2.22 6.31 16.42
CA ARG A 12 -1.39 7.54 16.46
C ARG A 12 -0.28 7.49 17.51
N ALA A 13 -0.64 7.28 18.77
CA ALA A 13 0.33 7.27 19.87
C ALA A 13 1.37 6.14 19.72
N PHE A 14 0.96 5.00 19.18
CA PHE A 14 1.86 3.88 18.91
C PHE A 14 2.89 4.26 17.83
N TRP A 15 2.43 4.78 16.69
CA TRP A 15 3.30 5.11 15.57
C TRP A 15 4.23 6.29 15.87
N GLU A 16 3.76 7.32 16.56
CA GLU A 16 4.61 8.44 17.03
C GLU A 16 5.72 7.95 17.98
N LYS A 17 5.38 7.08 18.94
CA LYS A 17 6.36 6.48 19.84
C LYS A 17 7.34 5.59 19.08
N TYR A 18 6.86 4.76 18.16
CA TYR A 18 7.72 3.85 17.39
C TYR A 18 8.70 4.61 16.49
N LEU A 19 8.27 5.72 15.90
CA LEU A 19 9.16 6.64 15.17
C LEU A 19 10.28 7.18 16.05
N ASP A 20 10.01 7.50 17.32
CA ASP A 20 11.03 7.90 18.29
C ASP A 20 12.01 6.78 18.64
N ASP A 21 11.56 5.52 18.62
CA ASP A 21 12.46 4.37 18.78
C ASP A 21 13.41 4.25 17.58
N ILE A 22 12.89 4.41 16.35
CA ILE A 22 13.73 4.41 15.12
C ILE A 22 14.72 5.57 15.16
N GLU A 23 14.26 6.77 15.53
CA GLU A 23 15.07 7.98 15.69
C GLU A 23 16.21 7.80 16.71
N THR A 24 15.89 7.19 17.85
CA THR A 24 16.87 6.87 18.88
C THR A 24 17.89 5.86 18.36
N ASN A 25 17.44 4.83 17.64
CA ASN A 25 18.31 3.79 17.13
C ASN A 25 19.26 4.32 16.04
N ARG A 26 18.72 5.02 15.02
CA ARG A 26 19.52 5.58 13.93
C ARG A 26 20.60 6.53 14.45
N THR A 27 20.29 7.37 15.44
CA THR A 27 21.23 8.34 16.02
C THR A 27 22.40 7.64 16.73
N ARG A 28 22.17 6.46 17.31
CA ARG A 28 23.21 5.64 17.95
C ARG A 28 24.04 4.84 16.94
N HIS A 29 23.56 4.69 15.71
CA HIS A 29 24.11 3.77 14.70
C HIS A 29 24.43 4.49 13.36
N GLY A 30 25.09 5.65 13.43
CA GLY A 30 25.62 6.33 12.24
C GLY A 30 24.61 7.19 11.46
N GLY A 31 23.43 7.44 12.04
CA GLY A 31 22.42 8.37 11.52
C GLY A 31 21.33 7.70 10.66
N LEU A 32 21.60 6.51 10.11
CA LEU A 32 20.71 5.73 9.26
C LEU A 32 19.91 4.70 10.07
N PRO A 33 18.65 4.40 9.70
CA PRO A 33 17.79 3.47 10.40
C PRO A 33 18.37 2.06 10.36
N CYS A 34 18.05 1.28 11.39
CA CYS A 34 18.38 -0.14 11.47
C CYS A 34 17.19 -1.01 11.07
N ASN A 35 17.43 -2.29 10.73
CA ASN A 35 16.36 -3.23 10.35
C ASN A 35 15.27 -3.40 11.44
N ILE A 36 15.61 -3.19 12.71
CA ILE A 36 14.74 -3.37 13.87
C ILE A 36 14.91 -2.18 14.83
N ALA A 37 13.81 -1.66 15.37
CA ALA A 37 13.83 -0.64 16.42
C ALA A 37 12.67 -0.88 17.42
N PRO A 38 12.87 -0.73 18.75
CA PRO A 38 14.14 -0.85 19.43
C PRO A 38 14.60 -2.31 19.43
N GLY A 39 15.91 -2.58 19.40
CA GLY A 39 16.37 -3.97 19.52
C GLY A 39 17.86 -4.15 19.28
N LYS A 40 18.48 -5.02 20.09
CA LYS A 40 19.91 -5.37 19.98
C LYS A 40 20.17 -6.57 19.05
N ARG A 41 19.15 -7.38 18.74
CA ARG A 41 19.29 -8.46 17.74
C ARG A 41 19.24 -7.81 16.35
N THR A 42 20.30 -8.04 15.56
CA THR A 42 20.46 -7.60 14.16
C THR A 42 20.41 -6.09 13.90
N CYS A 43 21.13 -5.31 14.73
CA CYS A 43 21.34 -3.85 14.59
C CYS A 43 22.32 -3.49 13.45
N GLY A 44 22.13 -4.09 12.28
CA GLY A 44 22.74 -3.60 11.03
C GLY A 44 21.92 -2.44 10.47
N GLN A 45 22.56 -1.63 9.63
CA GLN A 45 21.85 -0.66 8.81
C GLN A 45 20.72 -1.37 8.04
N ALA A 46 19.56 -0.73 7.99
CA ALA A 46 18.41 -1.26 7.27
C ALA A 46 18.74 -1.44 5.78
N LEU A 47 18.24 -2.52 5.18
CA LEU A 47 18.22 -2.61 3.71
C LEU A 47 17.31 -1.51 3.16
N HIS A 48 17.55 -1.09 1.92
CA HIS A 48 16.98 0.15 1.39
C HIS A 48 15.44 0.14 1.33
N ASP A 49 14.81 -0.96 0.93
CA ASP A 49 13.35 -1.12 0.95
C ASP A 49 12.76 -1.08 2.36
N TRP A 50 13.46 -1.66 3.35
CA TRP A 50 13.07 -1.59 4.76
C TRP A 50 13.28 -0.19 5.35
N ALA A 51 14.36 0.49 4.97
CA ALA A 51 14.71 1.83 5.41
C ALA A 51 13.67 2.88 4.97
N ALA A 52 12.97 2.62 3.85
CA ALA A 52 11.88 3.47 3.37
C ALA A 52 10.77 3.67 4.41
N ALA A 53 10.57 2.72 5.33
CA ALA A 53 9.62 2.86 6.42
C ALA A 53 9.85 4.13 7.25
N PHE A 54 11.10 4.58 7.43
CA PHE A 54 11.41 5.78 8.21
C PHE A 54 10.95 7.08 7.52
N ILE A 55 10.71 7.06 6.20
CA ILE A 55 10.15 8.18 5.44
C ILE A 55 8.63 8.02 5.29
N MET A 56 8.16 6.80 5.03
CA MET A 56 6.74 6.52 4.80
C MET A 56 5.89 6.59 6.07
N LEU A 57 6.41 6.16 7.23
CA LEU A 57 5.65 6.15 8.48
C LEU A 57 5.25 7.57 8.96
N PRO A 58 6.16 8.58 9.03
CA PRO A 58 5.75 9.95 9.36
C PRO A 58 4.72 10.50 8.37
N TRP A 59 4.86 10.18 7.09
CA TRP A 59 3.91 10.58 6.05
C TRP A 59 2.51 10.00 6.29
N TYR A 60 2.40 8.70 6.59
CA TYR A 60 1.10 8.11 6.91
C TYR A 60 0.49 8.68 8.20
N VAL A 61 1.28 8.90 9.25
CA VAL A 61 0.80 9.57 10.46
C VAL A 61 0.25 10.96 10.13
N TYR A 62 0.96 11.74 9.31
CA TYR A 62 0.50 13.03 8.84
C TYR A 62 -0.80 12.93 8.02
N VAL A 63 -0.87 12.06 7.01
CA VAL A 63 -2.03 11.93 6.12
C VAL A 63 -3.28 11.52 6.90
N TYR A 64 -3.18 10.53 7.80
CA TYR A 64 -4.34 10.00 8.51
C TYR A 64 -4.75 10.82 9.74
N TYR A 65 -3.80 11.50 10.40
CA TYR A 65 -4.09 12.25 11.63
C TYR A 65 -3.98 13.78 11.51
N GLY A 66 -3.49 14.29 10.38
CA GLY A 66 -3.37 15.73 10.11
C GLY A 66 -2.27 16.44 10.91
N ASP A 67 -1.38 15.69 11.58
CA ASP A 67 -0.34 16.26 12.44
C ASP A 67 0.93 16.57 11.65
N LEU A 68 1.14 17.84 11.30
CA LEU A 68 2.35 18.29 10.61
C LEU A 68 3.61 18.23 11.50
N SER A 69 3.46 18.16 12.83
CA SER A 69 4.59 18.17 13.75
C SER A 69 5.45 16.91 13.63
N VAL A 70 4.87 15.76 13.27
CA VAL A 70 5.61 14.51 13.03
C VAL A 70 6.59 14.67 11.88
N LEU A 71 6.18 15.34 10.79
CA LEU A 71 7.06 15.61 9.65
C LEU A 71 8.18 16.58 10.03
N ARG A 72 7.86 17.64 10.79
CA ARG A 72 8.87 18.59 11.29
C ARG A 72 9.91 17.93 12.17
N LYS A 73 9.46 17.07 13.08
CA LYS A 73 10.30 16.38 14.07
C LYS A 73 11.32 15.45 13.40
N HIS A 74 10.90 14.69 12.40
CA HIS A 74 11.75 13.67 11.76
C HIS A 74 12.39 14.13 10.43
N TRP A 75 12.14 15.38 9.99
CA TRP A 75 12.62 15.92 8.71
C TRP A 75 14.10 15.64 8.44
N ASP A 76 14.99 15.95 9.38
CA ASP A 76 16.43 15.82 9.16
C ASP A 76 16.85 14.36 8.96
N GLY A 77 16.21 13.43 9.68
CA GLY A 77 16.42 12.01 9.49
C GLY A 77 15.88 11.49 8.17
N MET A 78 14.67 11.90 7.80
CA MET A 78 14.05 11.53 6.51
C MET A 78 14.88 12.05 5.34
N ARG A 79 15.38 13.29 5.44
CA ARG A 79 16.27 13.92 4.45
C ARG A 79 17.58 13.16 4.32
N LEU A 80 18.25 12.86 5.44
CA LEU A 80 19.48 12.07 5.44
C LEU A 80 19.25 10.71 4.76
N GLN A 81 18.12 10.05 5.05
CA GLN A 81 17.82 8.75 4.49
C GLN A 81 17.56 8.78 2.98
N VAL A 82 16.78 9.74 2.47
CA VAL A 82 16.53 9.83 1.03
C VAL A 82 17.81 10.23 0.29
N GLU A 83 18.64 11.11 0.86
CA GLU A 83 19.92 11.49 0.28
C GLU A 83 20.86 10.29 0.18
N HIS A 84 20.89 9.44 1.20
CA HIS A 84 21.65 8.19 1.17
C HIS A 84 21.17 7.22 0.06
N PHE A 85 19.86 7.17 -0.23
CA PHE A 85 19.37 6.44 -1.40
C PHE A 85 19.95 7.01 -2.71
N GLY A 86 19.99 8.34 -2.84
CA GLY A 86 20.59 8.99 -4.00
C GLY A 86 22.10 8.75 -4.14
N GLU A 87 22.83 8.65 -3.03
CA GLU A 87 24.26 8.31 -3.03
C GLU A 87 24.55 6.86 -3.43
N CYS A 88 23.67 5.93 -3.04
CA CYS A 88 23.81 4.51 -3.34
C CYS A 88 23.25 4.12 -4.72
N ALA A 89 22.35 4.92 -5.29
CA ALA A 89 21.75 4.64 -6.57
C ALA A 89 22.76 4.80 -7.71
N ASP A 90 22.80 3.82 -8.63
CA ASP A 90 23.54 3.92 -9.87
C ASP A 90 22.56 4.22 -11.01
N ASN A 91 22.75 5.35 -11.69
CA ASN A 91 21.83 5.85 -12.73
C ASN A 91 20.36 5.83 -12.28
N TRP A 92 20.10 6.27 -11.03
CA TRP A 92 18.77 6.29 -10.39
C TRP A 92 18.14 4.93 -10.09
N ILE A 93 18.87 3.84 -10.29
CA ILE A 93 18.45 2.51 -9.86
C ILE A 93 19.10 2.18 -8.51
N LEU A 94 18.26 1.84 -7.53
CA LEU A 94 18.72 1.51 -6.19
C LEU A 94 18.73 -0.01 -6.00
N GLU A 95 19.93 -0.55 -5.86
CA GLU A 95 20.18 -1.97 -5.60
C GLU A 95 20.04 -2.29 -4.10
N GLY A 96 19.83 -3.57 -3.78
CA GLY A 96 19.76 -4.07 -2.40
C GLY A 96 18.37 -3.92 -1.76
N GLY A 97 17.96 -4.90 -0.97
CA GLY A 97 16.61 -4.98 -0.42
C GLY A 97 16.27 -6.41 -0.01
N HIS A 98 15.24 -6.57 0.82
CA HIS A 98 14.62 -7.86 1.06
C HIS A 98 13.79 -8.34 -0.15
N GLY A 99 13.30 -7.41 -0.96
CA GLY A 99 12.44 -7.72 -2.09
C GLY A 99 11.03 -8.10 -1.67
N ASP A 100 10.34 -8.83 -2.53
CA ASP A 100 8.99 -9.32 -2.29
C ASP A 100 8.98 -10.56 -1.38
N TRP A 101 9.38 -10.35 -0.12
CA TRP A 101 9.65 -11.38 0.87
C TRP A 101 8.49 -12.39 1.03
N TYR A 102 8.83 -13.70 1.02
CA TYR A 102 7.90 -14.84 1.04
C TYR A 102 6.87 -14.85 -0.09
N ASP A 103 7.29 -14.54 -1.32
CA ASP A 103 6.54 -14.94 -2.50
C ASP A 103 6.51 -16.49 -2.65
N PRO A 104 5.36 -17.10 -3.00
CA PRO A 104 5.22 -18.54 -3.01
C PRO A 104 5.73 -19.18 -4.31
N GLY A 105 6.09 -20.48 -4.23
CA GLY A 105 6.22 -21.35 -5.41
C GLY A 105 7.60 -21.39 -6.11
N GLY A 106 8.68 -20.94 -5.48
CA GLY A 106 10.06 -21.03 -6.02
C GLY A 106 11.07 -21.76 -5.15
N GLU A 107 12.28 -21.99 -5.69
CA GLU A 107 13.46 -22.41 -4.91
C GLU A 107 13.85 -21.30 -3.92
N LYS A 108 14.20 -21.66 -2.68
CA LYS A 108 14.34 -20.67 -1.61
C LYS A 108 15.68 -19.92 -1.65
N PRO A 109 15.69 -18.60 -1.39
CA PRO A 109 14.50 -17.74 -1.31
C PRO A 109 13.88 -17.55 -2.69
N CYS A 110 12.55 -17.70 -2.78
CA CYS A 110 11.82 -17.36 -3.99
C CYS A 110 12.01 -15.85 -4.24
N MET A 111 12.16 -15.48 -5.51
CA MET A 111 12.41 -14.11 -5.94
C MET A 111 11.87 -13.91 -7.35
N HIS A 112 10.54 -14.03 -7.52
CA HIS A 112 9.87 -13.74 -8.80
C HIS A 112 10.07 -12.28 -9.21
N THR A 113 10.21 -11.38 -8.23
CA THR A 113 10.46 -9.95 -8.45
C THR A 113 11.88 -9.60 -8.03
N PRO A 114 12.71 -9.00 -8.90
CA PRO A 114 14.04 -8.54 -8.51
C PRO A 114 13.95 -7.54 -7.34
N PRO A 115 14.68 -7.72 -6.22
CA PRO A 115 14.68 -6.75 -5.11
C PRO A 115 15.03 -5.33 -5.55
N THR A 116 15.90 -5.19 -6.56
CA THR A 116 16.22 -3.91 -7.18
C THR A 116 15.00 -3.16 -7.68
N LEU A 117 14.01 -3.85 -8.26
CA LEU A 117 12.79 -3.23 -8.75
C LEU A 117 11.99 -2.67 -7.59
N THR A 118 11.69 -3.48 -6.57
CA THR A 118 10.91 -3.04 -5.40
C THR A 118 11.61 -1.93 -4.63
N THR A 119 12.93 -2.02 -4.47
CA THR A 119 13.73 -0.98 -3.81
C THR A 119 13.73 0.32 -4.60
N THR A 120 13.84 0.26 -5.93
CA THR A 120 13.81 1.46 -6.77
C THR A 120 12.43 2.11 -6.76
N ILE A 121 11.34 1.33 -6.72
CA ILE A 121 9.99 1.87 -6.47
C ILE A 121 9.95 2.61 -5.12
N TRP A 122 10.47 1.99 -4.05
CA TRP A 122 10.48 2.64 -2.73
C TRP A 122 11.34 3.90 -2.70
N PHE A 123 12.46 3.95 -3.43
CA PHE A 123 13.24 5.17 -3.58
C PHE A 123 12.42 6.28 -4.26
N GLN A 124 11.73 5.95 -5.35
CA GLN A 124 10.85 6.88 -6.06
C GLN A 124 9.75 7.42 -5.14
N GLN A 125 9.08 6.53 -4.39
CA GLN A 125 8.03 6.90 -3.45
C GLN A 125 8.55 7.75 -2.29
N CYS A 126 9.73 7.44 -1.76
CA CYS A 126 10.38 8.26 -0.74
C CYS A 126 10.72 9.65 -1.26
N ALA A 127 11.24 9.78 -2.49
CA ALA A 127 11.49 11.07 -3.11
C ALA A 127 10.19 11.88 -3.29
N ALA A 128 9.10 11.24 -3.73
CA ALA A 128 7.79 11.87 -3.86
C ALA A 128 7.25 12.39 -2.51
N VAL A 129 7.33 11.56 -1.47
CA VAL A 129 6.94 11.95 -0.10
C VAL A 129 7.82 13.09 0.43
N MET A 130 9.12 13.05 0.17
CA MET A 130 10.04 14.10 0.59
C MET A 130 9.77 15.43 -0.12
N ALA A 131 9.47 15.42 -1.42
CA ALA A 131 9.06 16.62 -2.14
C ALA A 131 7.79 17.24 -1.54
N ARG A 132 6.75 16.42 -1.33
CA ARG A 132 5.48 16.86 -0.71
C ARG A 132 5.65 17.37 0.71
N THR A 133 6.51 16.72 1.48
CA THR A 133 6.85 17.13 2.85
C THR A 133 7.59 18.46 2.82
N ALA A 134 8.56 18.64 1.92
CA ALA A 134 9.33 19.87 1.78
C ALA A 134 8.42 21.07 1.50
N VAL A 135 7.45 20.95 0.59
CA VAL A 135 6.44 21.99 0.33
C VAL A 135 5.70 22.38 1.61
N ARG A 136 5.21 21.39 2.37
CA ARG A 136 4.46 21.59 3.63
C ARG A 136 5.30 22.19 4.76
N LEU A 137 6.62 22.06 4.67
CA LEU A 137 7.59 22.63 5.60
C LEU A 137 8.26 23.90 5.07
N GLU A 138 7.78 24.45 3.94
CA GLU A 138 8.29 25.67 3.31
C GLU A 138 9.78 25.57 2.91
N LYS A 139 10.19 24.39 2.43
CA LYS A 139 11.56 24.03 2.00
C LYS A 139 11.63 23.87 0.48
N GLN A 140 11.38 24.95 -0.25
CA GLN A 140 11.24 24.90 -1.71
C GLN A 140 12.46 24.31 -2.45
N PRO A 141 13.72 24.62 -2.11
CA PRO A 141 14.87 24.02 -2.79
C PRO A 141 14.91 22.49 -2.68
N GLU A 142 14.59 21.95 -1.51
CA GLU A 142 14.47 20.50 -1.31
C GLU A 142 13.25 19.92 -2.02
N ALA A 143 12.13 20.66 -2.10
CA ALA A 143 10.95 20.25 -2.85
C ALA A 143 11.29 20.04 -4.34
N ASP A 144 11.90 21.04 -4.97
CA ASP A 144 12.28 20.98 -6.40
C ASP A 144 13.30 19.86 -6.67
N ARG A 145 14.27 19.69 -5.76
CA ARG A 145 15.28 18.63 -5.85
C ARG A 145 14.63 17.23 -5.79
N PHE A 146 13.79 16.98 -4.81
CA PHE A 146 13.17 15.67 -4.64
C PHE A 146 12.07 15.40 -5.69
N GLU A 147 11.43 16.46 -6.22
CA GLU A 147 10.57 16.37 -7.40
C GLU A 147 11.35 15.92 -8.64
N SER A 148 12.56 16.47 -8.84
CA SER A 148 13.44 16.03 -9.90
C SER A 148 13.89 14.57 -9.71
N TRP A 149 14.17 14.16 -8.48
CA TRP A 149 14.58 12.77 -8.18
C TRP A 149 13.45 11.78 -8.46
N GLN A 150 12.22 12.04 -8.00
CA GLN A 150 11.10 11.12 -8.27
C GLN A 150 10.87 10.92 -9.79
N ALA A 151 11.07 11.96 -10.61
CA ALA A 151 10.92 11.87 -12.06
C ALA A 151 12.04 11.05 -12.69
N GLN A 152 13.30 11.32 -12.30
CA GLN A 152 14.47 10.58 -12.82
C GLN A 152 14.45 9.09 -12.43
N VAL A 153 14.04 8.77 -11.20
CA VAL A 153 13.88 7.39 -10.75
C VAL A 153 12.74 6.70 -11.48
N ARG A 154 11.60 7.37 -11.73
CA ARG A 154 10.51 6.84 -12.56
C ARG A 154 11.01 6.46 -13.94
N ASP A 155 11.70 7.38 -14.62
CA ASP A 155 12.16 7.17 -15.99
C ASP A 155 13.21 6.05 -16.07
N ALA A 156 14.14 5.99 -15.11
CA ALA A 156 15.12 4.91 -15.03
C ALA A 156 14.47 3.55 -14.75
N LEU A 157 13.49 3.50 -13.84
CA LEU A 157 12.74 2.28 -13.53
C LEU A 157 11.98 1.76 -14.74
N ILE A 158 11.24 2.64 -15.43
CA ILE A 158 10.52 2.27 -16.65
C ILE A 158 11.51 1.79 -17.72
N GLY A 159 12.61 2.52 -17.93
CA GLY A 159 13.62 2.18 -18.92
C GLY A 159 14.32 0.84 -18.66
N ARG A 160 14.52 0.46 -17.40
CA ARG A 160 15.21 -0.78 -17.02
C ARG A 160 14.29 -2.00 -16.95
N PHE A 161 13.05 -1.83 -16.46
CA PHE A 161 12.21 -2.97 -16.05
C PHE A 161 10.95 -3.18 -16.87
N TYR A 162 10.48 -2.20 -17.65
CA TYR A 162 9.28 -2.37 -18.46
C TYR A 162 9.61 -3.05 -19.80
N ASP A 163 9.07 -4.25 -20.01
CA ASP A 163 9.10 -4.95 -21.29
C ASP A 163 7.92 -4.49 -22.16
N ARG A 164 8.22 -3.70 -23.20
CA ARG A 164 7.24 -3.18 -24.17
C ARG A 164 6.54 -4.26 -24.99
N GLN A 165 7.22 -5.38 -25.26
CA GLN A 165 6.64 -6.48 -26.03
C GLN A 165 5.65 -7.26 -25.17
N ALA A 166 6.04 -7.58 -23.94
CA ALA A 166 5.18 -8.29 -22.99
C ALA A 166 4.08 -7.39 -22.41
N GLY A 167 4.28 -6.07 -22.40
CA GLY A 167 3.41 -5.12 -21.71
C GLY A 167 3.48 -5.32 -20.19
N SER A 168 4.67 -5.57 -19.63
CA SER A 168 4.81 -6.05 -18.25
C SER A 168 6.15 -5.71 -17.63
N PHE A 169 6.19 -5.71 -16.29
CA PHE A 169 7.41 -5.65 -15.48
C PHE A 169 7.90 -7.04 -15.02
N GLY A 170 7.27 -8.12 -15.49
CA GLY A 170 7.79 -9.49 -15.38
C GLY A 170 7.21 -10.36 -14.26
N SER A 171 6.53 -9.80 -13.26
CA SER A 171 5.90 -10.56 -12.16
C SER A 171 4.61 -9.90 -11.67
N GLN A 172 3.79 -10.63 -10.88
CA GLN A 172 2.59 -10.04 -10.27
C GLN A 172 2.94 -8.83 -9.42
N THR A 173 3.89 -8.97 -8.49
CA THR A 173 4.29 -7.85 -7.61
C THR A 173 4.85 -6.67 -8.38
N ALA A 174 5.66 -6.91 -9.41
CA ALA A 174 6.20 -5.83 -10.22
C ALA A 174 5.10 -5.05 -10.96
N ASN A 175 4.17 -5.75 -11.63
CA ASN A 175 3.04 -5.14 -12.30
C ASN A 175 2.12 -4.41 -11.31
N VAL A 176 1.82 -5.05 -10.17
CA VAL A 176 0.95 -4.50 -9.13
C VAL A 176 1.53 -3.21 -8.54
N MET A 177 2.81 -3.20 -8.16
CA MET A 177 3.42 -1.99 -7.60
C MET A 177 3.55 -0.89 -8.65
N ALA A 178 3.90 -1.23 -9.90
CA ALA A 178 3.98 -0.25 -10.98
C ALA A 178 2.61 0.41 -11.24
N LEU A 179 1.54 -0.37 -11.31
CA LEU A 179 0.16 0.14 -11.46
C LEU A 179 -0.27 0.98 -10.25
N HIS A 180 -0.05 0.48 -9.02
CA HIS A 180 -0.49 1.17 -7.81
C HIS A 180 0.14 2.56 -7.66
N PHE A 181 1.42 2.69 -8.01
CA PHE A 181 2.18 3.92 -7.85
C PHE A 181 2.22 4.80 -9.10
N GLY A 182 1.53 4.43 -10.19
CA GLY A 182 1.54 5.18 -11.45
C GLY A 182 2.92 5.18 -12.14
N LEU A 183 3.71 4.12 -11.94
CA LEU A 183 5.05 3.95 -12.49
C LEU A 183 5.04 3.13 -13.78
N VAL A 184 4.04 3.36 -14.61
CA VAL A 184 3.90 2.76 -15.93
C VAL A 184 4.12 3.83 -17.02
N PRO A 185 4.54 3.44 -18.23
CA PRO A 185 4.54 4.37 -19.36
C PRO A 185 3.13 4.88 -19.66
N ASP A 186 3.05 6.12 -20.10
CA ASP A 186 1.78 6.77 -20.46
C ASP A 186 1.05 5.93 -21.53
N GLY A 187 -0.21 5.59 -21.26
CA GLY A 187 -1.06 4.79 -22.16
C GLY A 187 -0.84 3.27 -22.10
N GLU A 188 0.07 2.77 -21.25
CA GLU A 188 0.35 1.34 -21.10
C GLU A 188 -0.32 0.70 -19.86
N GLU A 189 -1.07 1.48 -19.07
CA GLU A 189 -1.78 1.03 -17.87
C GLU A 189 -2.62 -0.23 -18.12
N ASP A 190 -3.50 -0.20 -19.12
CA ASP A 190 -4.37 -1.33 -19.45
C ASP A 190 -3.57 -2.56 -19.88
N ARG A 191 -2.47 -2.38 -20.62
CA ARG A 191 -1.62 -3.51 -21.06
C ARG A 191 -0.91 -4.18 -19.88
N VAL A 192 -0.47 -3.39 -18.89
CA VAL A 192 0.14 -3.92 -17.65
C VAL A 192 -0.91 -4.63 -16.78
N ALA A 193 -2.12 -4.07 -16.67
CA ALA A 193 -3.24 -4.69 -15.96
C ALA A 193 -3.65 -6.02 -16.63
N ASP A 194 -3.76 -6.04 -17.96
CA ASP A 194 -4.07 -7.26 -18.73
C ASP A 194 -2.99 -8.34 -18.55
N SER A 195 -1.72 -7.95 -18.52
CA SER A 195 -0.61 -8.89 -18.26
C SER A 195 -0.70 -9.51 -16.86
N LEU A 196 -1.01 -8.70 -15.84
CA LEU A 196 -1.26 -9.17 -14.47
C LEU A 196 -2.44 -10.15 -14.41
N VAL A 197 -3.56 -9.80 -15.02
CA VAL A 197 -4.76 -10.64 -15.08
C VAL A 197 -4.47 -11.97 -15.77
N ARG A 198 -3.73 -11.94 -16.89
CA ARG A 198 -3.31 -13.14 -17.61
C ARG A 198 -2.46 -14.05 -16.74
N ASP A 199 -1.41 -13.52 -16.09
CA ASP A 199 -0.53 -14.33 -15.23
C ASP A 199 -1.32 -15.00 -14.08
N ILE A 200 -2.23 -14.27 -13.42
CA ILE A 200 -3.07 -14.83 -12.35
C ILE A 200 -3.94 -15.98 -12.89
N ARG A 201 -4.59 -15.80 -14.04
CA ARG A 201 -5.46 -16.82 -14.65
C ARG A 201 -4.68 -18.05 -15.11
N GLU A 202 -3.50 -17.85 -15.69
CA GLU A 202 -2.61 -18.95 -16.12
C GLU A 202 -2.09 -19.77 -14.93
N ARG A 203 -2.09 -19.19 -13.72
CA ARG A 203 -1.79 -19.86 -12.46
C ARG A 203 -3.02 -20.44 -11.76
N ASP A 204 -4.07 -20.76 -12.51
CA ASP A 204 -5.32 -21.30 -11.98
C ASP A 204 -5.94 -20.38 -10.90
N THR A 205 -5.86 -19.06 -11.12
CA THR A 205 -6.33 -18.04 -10.17
C THR A 205 -5.63 -18.13 -8.81
N HIS A 206 -4.30 -18.09 -8.84
CA HIS A 206 -3.47 -17.98 -7.63
C HIS A 206 -2.60 -16.73 -7.67
N LEU A 207 -2.41 -16.15 -6.48
CA LEU A 207 -1.39 -15.13 -6.28
C LEU A 207 -0.01 -15.79 -6.25
N ASN A 208 1.01 -15.08 -6.70
CA ASN A 208 2.41 -15.43 -6.41
C ASN A 208 3.18 -14.24 -5.82
N THR A 209 2.47 -13.42 -5.06
CA THR A 209 3.03 -12.24 -4.40
C THR A 209 3.50 -12.57 -2.98
N GLY A 210 4.61 -11.96 -2.58
CA GLY A 210 5.04 -11.82 -1.21
C GLY A 210 4.43 -10.57 -0.57
N ILE A 211 5.10 -10.06 0.48
CA ILE A 211 4.57 -8.96 1.30
C ILE A 211 4.41 -7.63 0.55
N MET A 212 5.20 -7.39 -0.50
CA MET A 212 5.17 -6.12 -1.24
C MET A 212 4.00 -6.12 -2.22
N GLY A 213 3.77 -7.25 -2.92
CA GLY A 213 2.68 -7.37 -3.87
C GLY A 213 1.31 -7.52 -3.22
N VAL A 214 1.18 -8.39 -2.20
CA VAL A 214 -0.13 -8.69 -1.57
C VAL A 214 -0.78 -7.45 -0.97
N ARG A 215 0.02 -6.47 -0.55
CA ARG A 215 -0.46 -5.17 -0.05
C ARG A 215 -1.33 -4.45 -1.06
N PHE A 216 -1.02 -4.53 -2.35
CA PHE A 216 -1.68 -3.71 -3.38
C PHE A 216 -2.51 -4.53 -4.37
N LEU A 217 -2.30 -5.86 -4.45
CA LEU A 217 -2.89 -6.75 -5.45
C LEU A 217 -4.40 -6.56 -5.62
N PHE A 218 -5.16 -6.70 -4.53
CA PHE A 218 -6.63 -6.62 -4.59
C PHE A 218 -7.14 -5.22 -4.92
N GLU A 219 -6.47 -4.17 -4.41
CA GLU A 219 -6.79 -2.79 -4.76
C GLU A 219 -6.57 -2.51 -6.25
N VAL A 220 -5.43 -2.92 -6.79
CA VAL A 220 -5.07 -2.72 -8.20
C VAL A 220 -6.04 -3.46 -9.11
N LEU A 221 -6.27 -4.76 -8.89
CA LEU A 221 -7.22 -5.53 -9.68
C LEU A 221 -8.59 -4.87 -9.72
N THR A 222 -9.10 -4.43 -8.57
CA THR A 222 -10.43 -3.82 -8.49
C THR A 222 -10.50 -2.46 -9.17
N ARG A 223 -9.48 -1.60 -9.00
CA ARG A 223 -9.45 -0.26 -9.64
C ARG A 223 -9.33 -0.34 -11.16
N HIS A 224 -8.73 -1.41 -11.68
CA HIS A 224 -8.62 -1.70 -13.11
C HIS A 224 -9.77 -2.60 -13.62
N GLY A 225 -10.93 -2.57 -12.97
CA GLY A 225 -12.15 -3.26 -13.45
C GLY A 225 -12.14 -4.78 -13.29
N CYS A 226 -11.13 -5.35 -12.65
CA CYS A 226 -10.95 -6.80 -12.46
C CYS A 226 -11.38 -7.25 -11.05
N GLY A 227 -12.41 -6.63 -10.49
CA GLY A 227 -12.89 -6.91 -9.12
C GLY A 227 -13.32 -8.36 -8.91
N GLU A 228 -13.98 -9.00 -9.89
CA GLU A 228 -14.38 -10.40 -9.80
C GLU A 228 -13.16 -11.34 -9.64
N LEU A 229 -12.05 -11.01 -10.31
CA LEU A 229 -10.80 -11.75 -10.15
C LEU A 229 -10.18 -11.54 -8.76
N ALA A 230 -10.29 -10.33 -8.21
CA ALA A 230 -9.87 -10.04 -6.84
C ALA A 230 -10.67 -10.85 -5.81
N LEU A 231 -12.00 -10.95 -5.98
CA LEU A 231 -12.85 -11.82 -5.14
C LEU A 231 -12.50 -13.30 -5.33
N ALA A 232 -12.29 -13.77 -6.56
CA ALA A 232 -11.92 -15.15 -6.83
C ALA A 232 -10.59 -15.53 -6.16
N LEU A 233 -9.60 -14.64 -6.18
CA LEU A 233 -8.35 -14.81 -5.43
C LEU A 233 -8.57 -14.89 -3.92
N MET A 234 -9.45 -14.04 -3.37
CA MET A 234 -9.76 -14.03 -1.93
C MET A 234 -10.51 -15.32 -1.51
N HIS A 235 -11.29 -15.91 -2.40
CA HIS A 235 -11.99 -17.18 -2.18
C HIS A 235 -11.17 -18.43 -2.54
N GLN A 236 -9.94 -18.28 -3.02
CA GLN A 236 -9.10 -19.43 -3.35
C GLN A 236 -8.76 -20.22 -2.08
N ASP A 237 -8.87 -21.53 -2.16
CA ASP A 237 -8.72 -22.47 -1.05
C ASP A 237 -7.46 -23.34 -1.17
N SER A 238 -6.90 -23.46 -2.37
CA SER A 238 -5.68 -24.23 -2.61
C SER A 238 -4.42 -23.36 -2.53
N TYR A 239 -3.29 -24.01 -2.25
CA TYR A 239 -2.02 -23.33 -2.11
C TYR A 239 -1.56 -22.69 -3.43
N PRO A 240 -1.03 -21.45 -3.41
CA PRO A 240 -0.96 -20.52 -2.27
C PRO A 240 -2.21 -19.63 -2.15
N SER A 241 -2.84 -19.58 -0.97
CA SER A 241 -3.95 -18.67 -0.70
C SER A 241 -4.20 -18.45 0.78
N PHE A 242 -5.02 -17.45 1.12
CA PHE A 242 -5.52 -17.29 2.49
C PHE A 242 -6.47 -18.43 2.90
N GLY A 243 -7.32 -18.91 1.98
CA GLY A 243 -8.20 -20.06 2.22
C GLY A 243 -7.43 -21.32 2.60
N HIS A 244 -6.30 -21.60 1.94
CA HIS A 244 -5.40 -22.71 2.28
C HIS A 244 -4.91 -22.63 3.74
N LEU A 245 -4.53 -21.44 4.20
CA LEU A 245 -4.12 -21.22 5.59
C LEU A 245 -5.29 -21.43 6.56
N ILE A 246 -6.49 -20.91 6.21
CA ILE A 246 -7.71 -21.06 7.01
C ILE A 246 -8.12 -22.54 7.14
N GLN A 247 -8.06 -23.32 6.06
CA GLN A 247 -8.36 -24.75 6.06
C GLN A 247 -7.40 -25.56 6.95
N ARG A 248 -6.20 -25.02 7.19
CA ARG A 248 -5.20 -25.57 8.13
C ARG A 248 -5.37 -25.07 9.57
N GLY A 249 -6.43 -24.31 9.86
CA GLY A 249 -6.75 -23.83 11.19
C GLY A 249 -6.09 -22.49 11.56
N ALA A 250 -5.62 -21.72 10.58
CA ALA A 250 -5.09 -20.38 10.86
C ALA A 250 -6.18 -19.45 11.40
N THR A 251 -5.95 -18.88 12.59
CA THR A 251 -6.77 -17.80 13.19
C THR A 251 -6.04 -16.45 13.19
N THR A 252 -4.81 -16.42 12.67
CA THR A 252 -3.92 -15.27 12.50
C THR A 252 -3.22 -15.42 11.16
N LEU A 253 -2.64 -14.34 10.65
CA LEU A 253 -1.83 -14.40 9.44
C LEU A 253 -0.47 -15.06 9.74
N TRP A 254 -0.02 -15.94 8.86
CA TRP A 254 1.25 -16.63 9.00
C TRP A 254 2.36 -15.87 8.27
N GLU A 255 3.61 -16.17 8.61
CA GLU A 255 4.79 -15.54 8.02
C GLU A 255 4.99 -15.94 6.55
N CYS A 256 4.57 -17.15 6.17
CA CYS A 256 4.64 -17.65 4.80
C CYS A 256 3.30 -18.26 4.38
N TRP A 257 3.19 -18.66 3.11
CA TRP A 257 1.97 -19.24 2.52
C TRP A 257 1.76 -20.73 2.88
N GLY A 258 2.57 -21.27 3.80
CA GLY A 258 2.39 -22.61 4.32
C GLY A 258 2.86 -23.69 3.34
N GLU A 259 4.04 -23.50 2.76
CA GLU A 259 4.69 -24.45 1.87
C GLU A 259 5.01 -25.76 2.62
N ALA A 260 4.35 -26.87 2.23
CA ALA A 260 4.47 -28.15 2.94
C ALA A 260 5.92 -28.63 3.09
N MET A 261 6.76 -28.41 2.06
CA MET A 261 8.18 -28.76 2.12
C MET A 261 8.95 -27.89 3.12
N HIS A 262 8.63 -26.59 3.24
CA HIS A 262 9.26 -25.70 4.23
C HIS A 262 8.92 -26.11 5.65
N ASP A 263 7.64 -26.39 5.89
CA ASP A 263 7.18 -26.86 7.20
C ASP A 263 7.86 -28.17 7.61
N GLN A 264 8.16 -29.04 6.65
CA GLN A 264 8.85 -30.31 6.88
C GLN A 264 10.37 -30.15 7.09
N THR A 265 11.05 -29.27 6.34
CA THR A 265 12.51 -29.13 6.40
C THR A 265 12.98 -28.24 7.53
N ASP A 266 12.31 -27.11 7.74
CA ASP A 266 12.77 -26.02 8.61
C ASP A 266 11.85 -25.80 9.83
N GLY A 267 10.74 -26.55 9.90
CA GLY A 267 9.64 -26.32 10.82
C GLY A 267 8.77 -25.14 10.38
N PRO A 268 7.55 -25.01 10.94
CA PRO A 268 6.70 -23.87 10.65
C PRO A 268 7.38 -22.57 11.07
N ARG A 269 7.30 -21.57 10.19
CA ARG A 269 7.65 -20.18 10.52
C ARG A 269 6.64 -19.58 11.50
N SER A 270 6.76 -18.30 11.83
CA SER A 270 5.79 -17.67 12.75
C SER A 270 4.37 -17.84 12.21
N LEU A 271 3.47 -18.36 13.05
CA LEU A 271 2.04 -18.52 12.73
C LEU A 271 1.25 -17.24 13.08
N ASN A 272 1.93 -16.18 13.49
CA ASN A 272 1.34 -14.89 13.82
C ASN A 272 2.28 -13.77 13.36
N HIS A 273 2.20 -13.43 12.08
CA HIS A 273 3.02 -12.41 11.45
C HIS A 273 2.16 -11.44 10.61
N PRO A 274 2.11 -10.15 10.96
CA PRO A 274 1.16 -9.20 10.37
C PRO A 274 1.45 -8.76 8.92
N MET A 275 2.59 -9.15 8.35
CA MET A 275 3.09 -8.57 7.09
C MET A 275 2.24 -8.90 5.87
N MET A 276 1.56 -10.06 5.85
CA MET A 276 0.64 -10.43 4.77
C MET A 276 -0.72 -9.71 4.86
N GLY A 277 -0.99 -8.96 5.94
CA GLY A 277 -2.27 -8.27 6.16
C GLY A 277 -2.49 -7.02 5.31
N GLY A 278 -1.58 -6.73 4.38
CA GLY A 278 -1.67 -5.57 3.52
C GLY A 278 -2.97 -5.49 2.69
N PHE A 279 -3.58 -6.64 2.37
CA PHE A 279 -4.84 -6.71 1.62
C PHE A 279 -5.99 -5.98 2.33
N ASP A 280 -5.97 -5.83 3.65
CA ASP A 280 -7.05 -5.23 4.44
C ASP A 280 -7.33 -3.77 4.03
N ASN A 281 -6.33 -3.07 3.50
CA ASN A 281 -6.53 -1.74 2.92
C ASN A 281 -7.53 -1.72 1.74
N TRP A 282 -7.68 -2.84 1.01
CA TRP A 282 -8.68 -3.00 -0.05
C TRP A 282 -10.10 -2.82 0.48
N PHE A 283 -10.38 -3.33 1.69
CA PHE A 283 -11.70 -3.21 2.30
C PHE A 283 -12.08 -1.75 2.54
N TYR A 284 -11.12 -0.93 2.99
CA TYR A 284 -11.36 0.49 3.27
C TYR A 284 -11.26 1.37 2.02
N ASN A 285 -10.11 1.33 1.35
CA ASN A 285 -9.77 2.24 0.25
C ASN A 285 -10.63 2.01 -0.99
N THR A 286 -11.10 0.78 -1.20
CA THR A 286 -11.68 0.36 -2.48
C THR A 286 -13.10 -0.16 -2.33
N LEU A 287 -13.34 -1.12 -1.43
CA LEU A 287 -14.68 -1.68 -1.24
C LEU A 287 -15.61 -0.66 -0.56
N ALA A 288 -15.22 -0.17 0.62
CA ALA A 288 -15.94 0.92 1.29
C ALA A 288 -15.70 2.28 0.61
N GLY A 289 -14.60 2.41 -0.12
CA GLY A 289 -14.26 3.59 -0.89
C GLY A 289 -13.79 4.79 -0.06
N ILE A 290 -13.42 4.60 1.21
CA ILE A 290 -12.95 5.69 2.09
C ILE A 290 -11.48 5.94 1.80
N GLN A 291 -11.13 7.11 1.27
CA GLN A 291 -9.75 7.45 0.91
C GLN A 291 -9.36 8.81 1.49
N PRO A 292 -8.21 8.93 2.17
CA PRO A 292 -7.76 10.21 2.70
C PRO A 292 -7.38 11.19 1.58
N ASP A 293 -7.68 12.48 1.75
CA ASP A 293 -7.13 13.54 0.90
C ASP A 293 -5.78 14.00 1.46
N ILE A 294 -4.72 13.81 0.67
CA ILE A 294 -3.35 14.22 1.07
C ILE A 294 -3.18 15.74 1.14
N GLU A 295 -4.00 16.51 0.42
CA GLU A 295 -3.98 17.98 0.42
C GLU A 295 -4.75 18.55 1.63
N GLN A 296 -5.65 17.76 2.20
CA GLN A 296 -6.43 18.10 3.39
C GLN A 296 -6.40 16.94 4.41
N PRO A 297 -5.21 16.68 4.99
CA PRO A 297 -4.94 15.50 5.81
C PRO A 297 -5.73 15.49 7.12
N GLY A 298 -5.74 14.34 7.78
CA GLY A 298 -6.49 14.11 9.01
C GLY A 298 -7.98 13.93 8.76
N PHE A 299 -8.37 13.68 7.50
CA PHE A 299 -9.76 13.62 7.05
C PHE A 299 -10.52 14.96 7.23
N LYS A 300 -9.83 16.10 7.11
CA LYS A 300 -10.50 17.41 6.94
C LYS A 300 -11.31 17.42 5.65
N HIS A 301 -10.74 16.82 4.60
CA HIS A 301 -11.48 16.34 3.45
C HIS A 301 -11.06 14.89 3.18
N PHE A 302 -11.96 14.13 2.55
CA PHE A 302 -11.70 12.77 2.11
C PHE A 302 -12.55 12.42 0.89
N PHE A 303 -12.16 11.37 0.18
CA PHE A 303 -12.93 10.84 -0.93
C PHE A 303 -13.74 9.63 -0.51
N LEU A 304 -14.90 9.49 -1.15
CA LEU A 304 -15.80 8.36 -1.04
C LEU A 304 -16.05 7.83 -2.45
N LYS A 305 -15.38 6.74 -2.82
CA LYS A 305 -15.44 6.11 -4.15
C LYS A 305 -15.43 4.58 -4.03
N PRO A 306 -16.57 3.96 -3.66
CA PRO A 306 -16.66 2.50 -3.58
C PRO A 306 -16.58 1.90 -4.98
N HIS A 307 -15.96 0.73 -5.08
CA HIS A 307 -15.98 -0.08 -6.28
C HIS A 307 -16.94 -1.25 -6.06
N LEU A 308 -18.00 -1.29 -6.86
CA LEU A 308 -18.94 -2.41 -6.84
C LEU A 308 -18.32 -3.58 -7.57
N ILE A 309 -18.39 -4.75 -6.96
CA ILE A 309 -17.90 -5.99 -7.55
C ILE A 309 -19.08 -6.95 -7.68
N PRO A 310 -19.36 -7.49 -8.89
CA PRO A 310 -20.32 -8.57 -9.04
C PRO A 310 -20.04 -9.72 -8.06
N GLY A 311 -21.05 -10.15 -7.32
CA GLY A 311 -20.92 -11.16 -6.26
C GLY A 311 -20.66 -10.60 -4.86
N LEU A 312 -20.55 -9.28 -4.70
CA LEU A 312 -20.52 -8.60 -3.40
C LEU A 312 -21.73 -7.67 -3.25
N ASP A 313 -22.74 -8.13 -2.53
CA ASP A 313 -24.03 -7.43 -2.42
C ASP A 313 -23.99 -6.21 -1.49
N TRP A 314 -23.08 -6.19 -0.53
CA TRP A 314 -23.00 -5.09 0.44
C TRP A 314 -21.61 -4.96 1.05
N VAL A 315 -21.29 -3.75 1.51
CA VAL A 315 -20.13 -3.46 2.34
C VAL A 315 -20.55 -2.49 3.44
N GLN A 316 -20.11 -2.77 4.65
CA GLN A 316 -20.27 -1.86 5.79
C GLN A 316 -18.91 -1.61 6.42
N ALA A 317 -18.47 -0.36 6.44
CA ALA A 317 -17.23 0.02 7.07
C ALA A 317 -17.35 1.37 7.77
N HIS A 318 -16.56 1.53 8.82
CA HIS A 318 -16.36 2.80 9.47
C HIS A 318 -14.89 3.01 9.81
N HIS A 319 -14.49 4.26 9.91
CA HIS A 319 -13.16 4.65 10.38
C HIS A 319 -13.31 5.79 11.38
N ASP A 320 -12.69 5.64 12.55
CA ASP A 320 -12.66 6.67 13.59
C ASP A 320 -11.44 7.57 13.37
N CYS A 321 -11.67 8.70 12.71
CA CYS A 321 -10.63 9.69 12.40
C CYS A 321 -10.57 10.80 13.48
N PRO A 322 -9.61 11.74 13.43
CA PRO A 322 -9.50 12.84 14.39
C PRO A 322 -10.76 13.72 14.53
N HIS A 323 -11.59 13.80 13.48
CA HIS A 323 -12.83 14.58 13.46
C HIS A 323 -14.05 13.80 13.95
N GLY A 324 -13.94 12.48 14.09
CA GLY A 324 -15.04 11.59 14.48
C GLY A 324 -15.18 10.42 13.52
N ARG A 325 -16.34 9.75 13.58
CA ARG A 325 -16.59 8.56 12.78
C ARG A 325 -16.99 8.90 11.35
N ILE A 326 -16.26 8.32 10.40
CA ILE A 326 -16.67 8.21 8.99
C ILE A 326 -17.40 6.88 8.82
N VAL A 327 -18.53 6.88 8.11
CA VAL A 327 -19.27 5.65 7.75
C VAL A 327 -19.44 5.60 6.23
N SER A 328 -19.22 4.43 5.65
CA SER A 328 -19.55 4.10 4.26
C SER A 328 -20.19 2.72 4.22
N ASN A 329 -21.52 2.70 4.17
CA ASN A 329 -22.33 1.50 4.19
C ASN A 329 -23.16 1.45 2.91
N TRP A 330 -22.79 0.60 1.96
CA TRP A 330 -23.57 0.43 0.75
C TRP A 330 -24.12 -0.98 0.60
N GLN A 331 -25.25 -1.08 -0.08
CA GLN A 331 -25.86 -2.34 -0.48
C GLN A 331 -26.46 -2.22 -1.88
N CYS A 332 -26.45 -3.35 -2.59
CA CYS A 332 -27.03 -3.54 -3.91
C CYS A 332 -28.15 -4.57 -3.77
N THR A 333 -29.39 -4.21 -4.08
CA THR A 333 -30.53 -5.13 -4.02
C THR A 333 -31.46 -4.85 -5.19
N ASP A 334 -31.82 -5.88 -5.95
CA ASP A 334 -32.73 -5.79 -7.11
C ASP A 334 -32.36 -4.68 -8.11
N GLY A 335 -31.06 -4.53 -8.40
CA GLY A 335 -30.57 -3.48 -9.31
C GLY A 335 -30.61 -2.06 -8.72
N ARG A 336 -30.81 -1.91 -7.42
CA ARG A 336 -30.74 -0.62 -6.71
C ARG A 336 -29.52 -0.56 -5.82
N PHE A 337 -28.79 0.54 -5.91
CA PHE A 337 -27.72 0.90 -5.00
C PHE A 337 -28.23 1.84 -3.91
N GLU A 338 -27.96 1.50 -2.65
CA GLU A 338 -28.29 2.33 -1.50
C GLU A 338 -27.03 2.53 -0.66
N TRP A 339 -26.74 3.78 -0.30
CA TRP A 339 -25.52 4.15 0.40
C TRP A 339 -25.79 5.11 1.55
N GLU A 340 -25.51 4.65 2.75
CA GLU A 340 -25.48 5.46 3.96
C GLU A 340 -24.05 5.96 4.23
N ILE A 341 -23.93 7.27 4.37
CA ILE A 341 -22.67 7.97 4.59
C ILE A 341 -22.78 8.80 5.86
N VAL A 342 -21.74 8.77 6.69
CA VAL A 342 -21.56 9.74 7.78
C VAL A 342 -20.28 10.52 7.54
N VAL A 343 -20.41 11.84 7.42
CA VAL A 343 -19.29 12.78 7.37
C VAL A 343 -19.19 13.46 8.75
N PRO A 344 -18.08 13.30 9.49
CA PRO A 344 -17.94 13.87 10.83
C PRO A 344 -17.90 15.41 10.80
N SER A 345 -18.16 16.03 11.96
CA SER A 345 -18.11 17.48 12.11
C SER A 345 -16.70 18.03 11.85
N GLY A 346 -16.62 19.13 11.09
CA GLY A 346 -15.33 19.72 10.69
C GLY A 346 -14.70 19.06 9.46
N SER A 347 -15.36 18.06 8.87
CA SER A 347 -14.95 17.40 7.64
C SER A 347 -15.89 17.68 6.47
N THR A 348 -15.38 17.47 5.27
CA THR A 348 -16.15 17.38 4.02
C THR A 348 -15.75 16.12 3.26
N ALA A 349 -16.60 15.65 2.35
CA ALA A 349 -16.30 14.49 1.52
C ALA A 349 -16.61 14.76 0.05
N THR A 350 -15.74 14.33 -0.86
CA THR A 350 -16.06 14.22 -2.29
C THR A 350 -16.51 12.80 -2.59
N VAL A 351 -17.75 12.66 -3.00
CA VAL A 351 -18.39 11.39 -3.32
C VAL A 351 -18.39 11.19 -4.83
N THR A 352 -17.98 10.02 -5.30
CA THR A 352 -18.13 9.58 -6.68
C THR A 352 -19.05 8.38 -6.74
N LEU A 353 -20.18 8.50 -7.44
CA LEU A 353 -21.12 7.40 -7.61
C LEU A 353 -20.60 6.37 -8.64
N PRO A 354 -20.76 5.05 -8.39
CA PRO A 354 -20.21 4.00 -9.25
C PRO A 354 -20.60 4.08 -10.74
N ASN A 355 -21.84 4.48 -11.06
CA ASN A 355 -22.37 4.37 -12.42
C ASN A 355 -22.47 5.68 -13.20
N ALA A 356 -22.53 6.81 -12.50
CA ALA A 356 -22.80 8.10 -13.13
C ALA A 356 -21.53 8.94 -13.34
N HIS A 357 -20.39 8.52 -12.75
CA HIS A 357 -19.26 9.40 -12.48
C HIS A 357 -19.71 10.77 -11.90
N ASP A 358 -20.86 10.78 -11.22
CA ASP A 358 -21.41 11.96 -10.60
C ASP A 358 -20.59 12.25 -9.35
N VAL A 359 -20.07 13.48 -9.29
CA VAL A 359 -19.17 13.94 -8.24
C VAL A 359 -19.93 14.95 -7.39
N ARG A 360 -20.10 14.63 -6.10
CA ARG A 360 -20.80 15.48 -5.14
C ARG A 360 -19.91 15.83 -3.97
N THR A 361 -20.00 17.06 -3.49
CA THR A 361 -19.40 17.44 -2.21
C THR A 361 -20.45 17.34 -1.11
N LEU A 362 -20.18 16.54 -0.09
CA LEU A 362 -21.00 16.42 1.11
C LEU A 362 -20.36 17.18 2.27
N ALA A 363 -21.19 17.97 2.97
CA ALA A 363 -20.83 18.56 4.25
C ALA A 363 -20.98 17.54 5.40
N ALA A 364 -20.55 17.92 6.60
CA ALA A 364 -20.79 17.13 7.81
C ALA A 364 -22.27 16.77 7.99
N GLY A 365 -22.53 15.52 8.41
CA GLY A 365 -23.88 15.00 8.62
C GLY A 365 -24.04 13.55 8.17
N THR A 366 -25.26 13.04 8.32
CA THR A 366 -25.67 11.73 7.80
C THR A 366 -26.39 11.93 6.47
N HIS A 367 -25.94 11.20 5.46
CA HIS A 367 -26.46 11.28 4.09
C HIS A 367 -26.93 9.90 3.65
N ARG A 368 -27.94 9.88 2.79
CA ARG A 368 -28.38 8.68 2.09
C ARG A 368 -28.45 8.97 0.60
N ILE A 369 -27.81 8.12 -0.19
CA ILE A 369 -27.84 8.19 -1.64
C ILE A 369 -28.44 6.89 -2.16
N THR A 370 -29.33 7.02 -3.13
CA THR A 370 -29.94 5.90 -3.85
C THR A 370 -29.70 6.11 -5.33
N ASP A 371 -29.32 5.05 -6.04
CA ASP A 371 -29.09 5.07 -7.49
C ASP A 371 -29.59 3.76 -8.13
N GLU A 372 -29.92 3.81 -9.42
CA GLU A 372 -30.26 2.61 -10.19
C GLU A 372 -29.00 2.04 -10.84
N LEU A 373 -28.76 0.75 -10.62
CA LEU A 373 -27.70 0.01 -11.28
C LEU A 373 -28.18 -0.39 -12.67
N LYS A 374 -27.55 0.17 -13.71
CA LYS A 374 -27.88 -0.12 -15.11
C LYS A 374 -27.25 -1.42 -15.60
#